data_AF-A0A6I5RW49-F1
#
_entry.id   AF-A0A6I5RW49-F1
#
_cell.length_a   1.000
_cell.length_b   1.000
_cell.length_c   1.000
_cell.angle_alpha   90.00
_cell.angle_beta   90.00
_cell.angle_gamma   90.00
#
_symmetry.space_group_name_H-M   'P 1'
#
loop_
_entity.id
_entity.type
_entity.pdbx_description
1 polymer ?
#
loop_
_entity_poly.entity_id
_entity_poly.type
_entity_poly.pdbx_seq_one_letter_code
_entity_poly.pdbx_strand_id
1 'polypeptide(L)'
;RRTFYTDNNEFLGDHTLSQNPIYQVQGHLIYAFSNGVWASLDTTYFAGGSSSVDGVGNHDFQENTRYGCTLTLPLNRNHSLKLNASNGGHTRTGSEYDAIGIVWQYRFGGGL
;
A
#
# COMPACT_ATOMS: atom_id res chain seq x y z
N ARG A 1 -7.25 7.84 5.41
CA ARG A 1 -6.16 8.84 5.34
C ARG A 1 -6.43 9.77 4.16
N ARG A 2 -6.03 11.04 4.26
CA ARG A 2 -6.03 12.01 3.16
C ARG A 2 -4.68 12.69 3.09
N THR A 3 -4.17 12.92 1.89
CA THR A 3 -2.92 13.64 1.63
C THR A 3 -3.24 14.89 0.83
N PHE A 4 -2.75 16.02 1.28
CA PHE A 4 -2.89 17.32 0.61
C PHE A 4 -1.59 17.70 -0.06
N TYR A 5 -1.70 18.43 -1.17
CA TYR A 5 -0.58 18.95 -1.93
C TYR A 5 -0.67 20.47 -1.95
N THR A 6 0.49 21.12 -1.94
CA THR A 6 0.62 22.53 -2.26
C THR A 6 0.98 22.67 -3.73
N ASP A 7 0.64 23.81 -4.32
CA ASP A 7 0.99 24.09 -5.71
C ASP A 7 2.50 24.25 -5.87
N ASN A 8 3.03 23.78 -7.01
CA ASN A 8 4.39 24.05 -7.45
C ASN A 8 4.34 25.12 -8.56
N ASN A 9 4.72 26.34 -8.21
CA ASN A 9 4.63 27.52 -9.10
C ASN A 9 5.82 27.67 -10.07
N GLU A 10 6.81 26.79 -9.99
CA GLU A 10 8.01 26.79 -10.84
C GLU A 10 8.13 25.47 -11.61
N PHE A 11 6.99 24.83 -11.91
CA PHE A 11 6.97 23.59 -12.66
C PHE A 11 7.52 23.85 -14.06
N LEU A 12 8.62 23.16 -14.42
CA LEU A 12 9.35 23.36 -15.67
C LEU A 12 9.80 24.82 -15.93
N GLY A 13 9.92 25.63 -14.86
CA GLY A 13 10.45 26.99 -14.90
C GLY A 13 9.40 28.08 -14.74
N ASP A 14 8.28 28.01 -15.47
CA ASP A 14 7.28 29.09 -15.54
C ASP A 14 5.83 28.62 -15.49
N HIS A 15 5.58 27.34 -15.20
CA HIS A 15 4.24 26.78 -15.08
C HIS A 15 3.86 26.49 -13.62
N THR A 16 2.57 26.49 -13.33
CA THR A 16 2.01 26.09 -12.03
C THR A 16 1.42 24.69 -12.12
N LEU A 17 2.01 23.73 -11.41
CA LEU A 17 1.45 22.40 -11.22
C LEU A 17 0.66 22.36 -9.90
N SER A 18 -0.64 22.06 -9.99
CA SER A 18 -1.48 21.79 -8.83
C SER A 18 -1.94 20.33 -8.84
N GLN A 19 -2.20 19.78 -7.65
CA GLN A 19 -2.68 18.41 -7.50
C GLN A 19 -3.80 18.34 -6.46
N ASN A 20 -4.93 17.72 -6.86
CA ASN A 20 -6.03 17.48 -5.94
C ASN A 20 -5.63 16.47 -4.86
N PRO A 21 -6.21 16.55 -3.65
CA PRO A 21 -5.91 15.61 -2.57
C PRO A 21 -6.16 14.15 -2.97
N ILE A 22 -5.30 13.26 -2.46
CA ILE A 22 -5.48 11.81 -2.58
C ILE A 22 -6.11 11.29 -1.30
N TYR A 23 -7.14 10.47 -1.47
CA TYR A 23 -7.83 9.74 -0.41
C TYR A 23 -7.37 8.29 -0.40
N GLN A 24 -7.19 7.74 0.80
CA GLN A 24 -6.77 6.36 0.98
C GLN A 24 -7.57 5.71 2.11
N VAL A 25 -8.11 4.52 1.87
CA VAL A 25 -8.75 3.66 2.88
C VAL A 25 -8.04 2.31 2.90
N GLN A 26 -7.84 1.75 4.10
CA GLN A 26 -7.19 0.45 4.29
C GLN A 26 -8.08 -0.45 5.13
N GLY A 27 -8.10 -1.74 4.78
CA GLY A 27 -8.80 -2.79 5.51
C GLY A 27 -7.90 -3.99 5.71
N HIS A 28 -7.95 -4.59 6.90
CA HIS A 28 -7.13 -5.73 7.30
C HIS A 28 -8.02 -6.77 7.98
N LEU A 29 -8.07 -7.98 7.43
CA LEU A 29 -8.72 -9.13 8.03
C LEU A 29 -7.64 -10.11 8.47
N ILE A 30 -7.57 -10.40 9.76
CA ILE A 30 -6.51 -11.25 10.33
C ILE A 30 -7.18 -12.42 11.06
N TYR A 31 -6.69 -13.63 10.82
CA TYR A 31 -7.08 -14.82 11.56
C TYR A 31 -5.85 -15.48 12.19
N ALA A 32 -5.89 -15.62 13.51
CA ALA A 32 -4.84 -16.26 14.30
C ALA A 32 -5.31 -17.64 14.77
N PHE A 33 -4.52 -18.67 14.46
CA PHE A 33 -4.74 -20.04 14.89
C PHE A 33 -4.11 -20.28 16.26
N SER A 34 -4.65 -21.25 17.00
CA SER A 34 -4.16 -21.61 18.35
C SER A 34 -2.72 -22.12 18.38
N ASN A 35 -2.18 -22.61 17.26
CA ASN A 35 -0.79 -23.05 17.11
C ASN A 35 0.19 -21.90 16.76
N GLY A 36 -0.24 -20.64 16.82
CA GLY A 36 0.58 -19.47 16.55
C GLY A 36 0.77 -19.12 15.07
N VAL A 37 0.20 -19.92 14.15
CA VAL A 37 0.05 -19.52 12.74
C VAL A 37 -0.93 -18.36 12.68
N TRP A 38 -0.71 -17.41 11.79
CA TRP A 38 -1.73 -16.43 11.44
C TRP A 38 -1.69 -16.09 9.96
N ALA A 39 -2.85 -15.75 9.42
CA ALA A 39 -3.00 -15.29 8.05
C ALA A 39 -3.73 -13.95 8.02
N SER A 40 -3.45 -13.12 7.02
CA SER A 40 -4.19 -11.90 6.75
C SER A 40 -4.60 -11.77 5.29
N LEU A 41 -5.69 -11.04 5.09
CA LEU A 41 -6.06 -10.42 3.83
C LEU A 41 -6.07 -8.91 4.05
N ASP A 42 -5.39 -8.21 3.16
CA ASP A 42 -5.14 -6.78 3.26
C ASP A 42 -5.64 -6.10 1.99
N THR A 43 -6.30 -4.96 2.14
CA THR A 43 -6.77 -4.16 1.00
C THR A 43 -6.50 -2.69 1.24
N THR A 44 -6.19 -1.97 0.17
CA THR A 44 -6.02 -0.53 0.17
C THR A 44 -6.68 0.07 -1.07
N TYR A 45 -7.59 1.00 -0.88
CA TYR A 45 -8.23 1.76 -1.94
C TYR A 45 -7.70 3.20 -1.97
N PHE A 46 -7.40 3.70 -3.16
CA PHE A 46 -6.99 5.07 -3.44
C PHE A 46 -7.95 5.74 -4.42
N ALA A 47 -8.28 7.00 -4.16
CA ALA A 47 -9.10 7.85 -5.03
C ALA A 47 -8.59 9.30 -5.05
N GLY A 48 -8.75 10.02 -6.16
CA GLY A 48 -8.43 11.46 -6.26
C GLY A 48 -7.14 11.73 -7.02
N GLY A 49 -6.39 12.74 -6.60
CA GLY A 49 -5.03 12.95 -7.13
C GLY A 49 -4.89 13.57 -8.52
N SER A 50 -6.00 13.95 -9.19
CA SER A 50 -5.91 14.61 -10.51
C SER A 50 -5.02 15.85 -10.45
N SER A 51 -4.15 15.99 -11.42
CA SER A 51 -3.24 17.14 -11.54
C SER A 51 -3.74 18.15 -12.57
N SER A 52 -3.25 19.38 -12.49
CA SER A 52 -3.48 20.41 -13.50
C SER A 52 -2.24 21.25 -13.68
N VAL A 53 -1.93 21.62 -14.91
CA VAL A 53 -0.86 22.58 -15.25
C VAL A 53 -1.52 23.87 -15.74
N ASP A 54 -1.22 24.98 -15.09
CA ASP A 54 -1.82 26.31 -15.36
C ASP A 54 -3.35 26.30 -15.39
N GLY A 55 -3.97 25.48 -14.52
CA GLY A 55 -5.43 25.31 -14.45
C GLY A 55 -6.03 24.41 -15.54
N VAL A 56 -5.22 23.92 -16.49
CA VAL A 56 -5.65 22.89 -17.45
C VAL A 56 -5.51 21.52 -16.80
N GLY A 57 -6.65 20.88 -16.54
CA GLY A 57 -6.72 19.58 -15.87
C GLY A 57 -6.15 18.45 -16.73
N ASN A 58 -5.33 17.61 -16.11
CA ASN A 58 -4.90 16.34 -16.67
C ASN A 58 -6.00 15.29 -16.43
N HIS A 59 -6.20 14.38 -17.40
CA HIS A 59 -7.14 13.25 -17.27
C HIS A 59 -6.49 12.08 -16.52
N ASP A 60 -5.91 12.36 -15.35
CA ASP A 60 -5.07 11.45 -14.57
C ASP A 60 -5.66 11.14 -13.18
N PHE A 61 -7.00 11.22 -13.05
CA PHE A 61 -7.68 10.83 -11.83
C PHE A 61 -7.24 9.43 -11.39
N GLN A 62 -6.65 9.37 -10.20
CA GLN A 62 -6.15 8.13 -9.63
C GLN A 62 -7.30 7.40 -8.95
N GLU A 63 -7.61 6.22 -9.49
CA GLU A 63 -8.43 5.22 -8.83
C GLU A 63 -7.66 3.90 -8.87
N ASN A 64 -7.25 3.43 -7.69
CA ASN A 64 -6.44 2.21 -7.57
C ASN A 64 -6.88 1.38 -6.36
N THR A 65 -7.07 0.08 -6.58
CA THR A 65 -7.23 -0.90 -5.49
C THR A 65 -6.03 -1.83 -5.44
N ARG A 66 -5.44 -1.95 -4.25
CA ARG A 66 -4.38 -2.91 -3.95
C ARG A 66 -4.90 -3.92 -2.97
N TYR A 67 -4.55 -5.18 -3.16
CA TYR A 67 -4.84 -6.23 -2.19
C TYR A 67 -3.64 -7.14 -2.01
N GLY A 68 -3.60 -7.82 -0.87
CA GLY A 68 -2.56 -8.77 -0.56
C GLY A 68 -2.98 -9.74 0.52
N CYS A 69 -2.11 -10.71 0.74
CA CYS A 69 -2.23 -11.66 1.82
C CYS A 69 -0.88 -11.91 2.46
N THR A 70 -0.92 -12.21 3.75
CA THR A 70 0.26 -12.66 4.50
C THR A 70 -0.06 -13.97 5.20
N LEU A 71 0.90 -14.89 5.21
CA LEU A 71 0.88 -16.09 6.03
C LEU A 71 2.13 -16.11 6.90
N THR A 72 1.97 -16.28 8.20
CA THR A 72 3.09 -16.46 9.14
C THR A 72 3.04 -17.85 9.76
N LEU A 73 4.16 -18.55 9.67
CA LEU A 73 4.37 -19.88 10.21
C LEU A 73 5.43 -19.82 11.34
N PRO A 74 5.07 -20.03 12.62
CA PRO A 74 6.06 -20.23 13.67
C PRO A 74 6.72 -21.60 13.46
N LEU A 75 8.03 -21.60 13.25
CA LEU A 75 8.81 -22.84 13.11
C LEU A 75 9.24 -23.38 14.48
N ASN A 76 9.57 -22.47 15.40
CA ASN A 76 9.84 -22.76 16.81
C ASN A 76 9.72 -21.45 17.63
N ARG A 77 10.05 -21.49 18.92
CA ARG A 77 9.95 -20.33 19.83
C ARG A 77 10.75 -19.10 19.36
N ASN A 78 11.80 -19.29 18.58
CA ASN A 78 12.71 -18.24 18.14
C ASN A 78 12.63 -17.95 16.64
N HIS A 79 12.00 -18.80 15.84
CA HIS A 79 12.00 -18.70 14.38
C HIS A 79 10.58 -18.69 13.81
N SER A 80 10.32 -17.80 12.87
CA SER A 80 9.09 -17.80 12.09
C SER A 80 9.36 -17.44 10.64
N LEU A 81 8.62 -18.06 9.72
CA LEU A 81 8.61 -17.75 8.30
C LEU A 81 7.37 -16.90 7.98
N LYS A 82 7.53 -15.86 7.18
CA LYS A 82 6.46 -15.02 6.65
C LYS A 82 6.45 -15.08 5.14
N LEU A 83 5.28 -15.35 4.57
CA LEU A 83 5.03 -15.32 3.15
C LEU A 83 4.06 -14.18 2.89
N ASN A 84 4.36 -13.33 1.91
CA ASN A 84 3.50 -12.23 1.51
C ASN A 84 3.29 -12.30 0.00
N ALA A 85 2.07 -12.06 -0.44
CA ALA A 85 1.75 -11.83 -1.84
C ALA A 85 0.85 -10.59 -1.93
N SER A 86 1.09 -9.72 -2.89
CA SER A 86 0.26 -8.54 -3.11
C SER A 86 0.17 -8.22 -4.60
N ASN A 87 -0.99 -7.74 -5.01
CA ASN A 87 -1.30 -7.37 -6.38
C ASN A 87 -2.06 -6.02 -6.38
N GLY A 88 -1.69 -5.14 -7.30
CA GLY A 88 -2.47 -3.94 -7.64
C GLY A 88 -3.56 -4.29 -8.66
N GLY A 89 -4.78 -4.59 -8.21
CA GLY A 89 -5.77 -5.28 -9.03
C GLY A 89 -6.65 -4.44 -9.95
N HIS A 90 -6.78 -3.12 -9.75
CA HIS A 90 -7.53 -2.26 -10.68
C HIS A 90 -6.89 -0.89 -10.76
N THR A 91 -6.34 -0.53 -11.91
CA THR A 91 -5.65 0.75 -12.11
C THR A 91 -6.21 1.43 -13.35
N ARG A 92 -7.00 2.51 -13.17
CA ARG A 92 -7.38 3.38 -14.30
C ARG A 92 -6.24 4.32 -14.68
N THR A 93 -5.42 4.71 -13.69
CA THR A 93 -4.17 5.47 -13.86
C THR A 93 -3.29 5.24 -12.62
N GLY A 94 -2.11 4.62 -12.77
CA GLY A 94 -1.18 4.31 -11.66
C GLY A 94 -0.40 2.99 -11.84
N SER A 95 0.52 2.69 -10.91
CA SER A 95 1.40 1.50 -10.98
C SER A 95 0.67 0.18 -10.70
N GLU A 96 0.71 -0.74 -11.67
CA GLU A 96 0.46 -2.17 -11.50
C GLU A 96 1.71 -2.81 -10.88
N TYR A 97 1.54 -3.59 -9.81
CA TYR A 97 2.64 -4.36 -9.24
C TYR A 97 2.15 -5.69 -8.70
N ASP A 98 2.88 -6.74 -9.04
CA ASP A 98 2.82 -8.05 -8.41
C ASP A 98 4.07 -8.22 -7.57
N ALA A 99 3.89 -8.41 -6.26
CA ALA A 99 4.99 -8.64 -5.35
C ALA A 99 4.76 -9.91 -4.56
N ILE A 100 5.76 -10.79 -4.57
CA ILE A 100 5.86 -11.94 -3.68
C ILE A 100 7.07 -11.75 -2.78
N GLY A 101 6.94 -12.11 -1.51
CA GLY A 101 7.99 -11.91 -0.52
C GLY A 101 8.05 -13.05 0.48
N ILE A 102 9.27 -13.45 0.81
CA ILE A 102 9.56 -14.43 1.86
C ILE A 102 10.45 -13.75 2.89
N VAL A 103 10.06 -13.83 4.15
CA VAL A 103 10.79 -13.23 5.27
C VAL A 103 11.04 -14.29 6.32
N TRP A 104 12.31 -14.50 6.67
CA TRP A 104 12.70 -15.26 7.84
C TRP A 104 12.86 -14.31 9.02
N GLN A 105 12.14 -14.56 10.11
CA GLN A 105 12.17 -13.73 11.30
C GLN A 105 12.73 -14.53 12.47
N TYR A 106 13.84 -14.05 13.02
CA TYR A 106 14.43 -14.55 14.26
C TYR A 106 14.07 -13.64 15.42
N ARG A 107 13.61 -14.22 16.53
CA ARG A 107 13.32 -13.53 17.80
C ARG A 107 14.34 -13.97 18.84
N PHE A 108 15.03 -13.01 19.43
CA PHE A 108 15.98 -13.20 20.53
C PHE A 108 15.54 -12.40 21.76
N GLY A 109 15.89 -12.89 22.94
CA GLY A 109 15.41 -12.36 24.21
C GLY A 109 14.02 -12.90 24.57
N GLY A 110 13.93 -13.54 25.74
CA GLY A 110 12.71 -14.19 26.24
C GLY A 110 13.06 -15.29 27.25
N GLY A 111 13.32 -14.86 28.49
CA GLY A 111 13.05 -15.73 29.64
C GLY A 111 11.56 -16.06 29.67
N LEU A 112 11.23 -17.25 30.16
CA LEU A 112 9.86 -17.66 30.47
C LEU A 112 9.19 -16.66 31.43
#